data_AF-A0A8D2DBG4-F1
#
_entry.id   AF-A0A8D2DBG4-F1
#
_cell.length_a   1.000
_cell.length_b   1.000
_cell.length_c   1.000
_cell.angle_alpha   90.00
_cell.angle_beta   90.00
_cell.angle_gamma   90.00
#
_symmetry.space_group_name_H-M   'P 1'
#
loop_
_entity.id
_entity.type
_entity.pdbx_description
1 polymer ?
#
loop_
_entity_poly.entity_id
_entity_poly.type
_entity_poly.pdbx_seq_one_letter_code
_entity_poly.pdbx_strand_id
1 'polypeptide(L)'
;MASNSTKSFLADAGYGEQELDANSALMELDKGLRSGKLGEQCEAVVRFPRLFQKYPFPILINSAFLKLADVFRVGCISVKFLKHLSTE
;
A
#
# COMPACT_ATOMS: atom_id res chain seq x y z
N MET A 1 -30.14 -2.44 14.98
CA MET A 1 -29.86 -1.07 14.49
C MET A 1 -28.58 -1.12 13.69
N ALA A 2 -28.68 -1.34 12.38
CA ALA A 2 -27.54 -1.23 11.47
C ALA A 2 -27.77 0.02 10.63
N SER A 3 -27.09 1.12 10.95
CA SER A 3 -27.21 2.34 10.17
C SER A 3 -25.92 3.16 10.20
N ASN A 4 -25.35 3.30 9.00
CA ASN A 4 -24.44 4.32 8.51
C ASN A 4 -22.99 4.35 9.05
N SER A 5 -22.09 3.72 8.29
CA SER A 5 -20.67 4.14 8.26
C SER A 5 -20.11 4.33 6.84
N THR A 6 -20.92 4.12 5.79
CA THR A 6 -20.49 4.29 4.38
C THR A 6 -20.72 5.70 3.81
N LYS A 7 -21.28 6.63 4.60
CA LYS A 7 -21.64 7.98 4.11
C LYS A 7 -20.57 9.06 4.31
N SER A 8 -19.43 8.75 4.90
CA SER A 8 -18.30 9.70 5.04
C SER A 8 -17.26 9.56 3.93
N PHE A 9 -17.64 9.03 2.75
CA PHE A 9 -16.71 8.72 1.67
C PHE A 9 -16.50 9.85 0.66
N LEU A 10 -17.31 10.92 0.71
CA LEU A 10 -17.38 11.94 -0.35
C LEU A 10 -17.57 13.38 0.18
N ALA A 11 -16.86 13.76 1.24
CA ALA A 11 -16.68 15.16 1.63
C ALA A 11 -15.17 15.32 1.86
N ASP A 12 -14.44 16.25 1.26
CA ASP A 12 -14.71 17.59 0.76
C ASP A 12 -13.48 17.98 -0.11
N ALA A 13 -13.50 19.15 -0.75
CA ALA A 13 -12.60 19.65 -1.81
C ALA A 13 -11.04 19.63 -1.61
N GLY A 14 -10.50 18.95 -0.60
CA GLY A 14 -9.05 18.73 -0.38
C GLY A 14 -8.50 17.39 -0.89
N TYR A 15 -9.35 16.54 -1.48
CA TYR A 15 -9.00 15.17 -1.86
C TYR A 15 -7.90 15.08 -2.93
N GLY A 16 -7.89 16.01 -3.90
CA GLY A 16 -6.95 15.96 -5.04
C GLY A 16 -5.48 16.05 -4.62
N GLU A 17 -5.14 16.96 -3.72
CA GLU A 17 -3.76 17.10 -3.22
C GLU A 17 -3.34 15.89 -2.37
N GLN A 18 -4.25 15.36 -1.57
CA GLN A 18 -3.99 14.17 -0.75
C GLN A 18 -3.85 12.90 -1.61
N GLU A 19 -4.60 12.80 -2.71
CA GLU A 19 -4.46 11.74 -3.70
C GLU A 19 -3.15 11.85 -4.47
N LEU A 20 -2.72 13.05 -4.84
CA LEU A 20 -1.42 13.28 -5.49
C LEU A 20 -0.25 12.90 -4.58
N ASP A 21 -0.31 13.28 -3.31
CA ASP A 21 0.68 12.91 -2.29
C ASP A 21 0.68 11.39 -2.04
N ALA A 22 -0.51 10.77 -1.94
CA ALA A 22 -0.66 9.32 -1.81
C ALA A 22 -0.12 8.55 -3.02
N ASN A 23 -0.38 9.05 -4.24
CA ASN A 23 0.13 8.45 -5.47
C ASN A 23 1.65 8.54 -5.52
N SER A 24 2.22 9.69 -5.16
CA SER A 24 3.66 9.91 -5.08
C SER A 24 4.31 8.93 -4.09
N ALA A 25 3.74 8.80 -2.89
CA ALA A 25 4.21 7.85 -1.88
C ALA A 25 4.13 6.39 -2.36
N LEU A 26 3.07 6.00 -3.07
CA LEU A 26 2.94 4.66 -3.65
C LEU A 26 3.97 4.41 -4.76
N MET A 27 4.26 5.41 -5.58
CA MET A 27 5.25 5.31 -6.65
C MET A 27 6.67 5.16 -6.11
N GLU A 28 7.01 5.81 -4.99
CA GLU A 28 8.29 5.61 -4.30
C GLU A 28 8.44 4.19 -3.77
N LEU A 29 7.37 3.62 -3.19
CA LEU A 29 7.37 2.24 -2.73
C LEU A 29 7.51 1.26 -3.89
N ASP A 30 6.83 1.49 -5.01
CA ASP A 30 6.97 0.67 -6.22
C ASP A 30 8.41 0.67 -6.76
N LYS A 31 9.09 1.81 -6.72
CA LYS A 31 10.51 1.89 -7.09
C LYS A 31 11.38 1.01 -6.18
N GLY A 32 11.13 1.04 -4.87
CA GLY A 32 11.83 0.18 -3.91
C GLY A 32 11.55 -1.32 -4.14
N LEU A 33 10.30 -1.67 -4.43
CA LEU A 33 9.90 -3.03 -4.78
C LEU A 33 10.56 -3.56 -6.05
N ARG A 34 10.80 -2.67 -7.03
CA ARG A 34 11.46 -2.99 -8.30
C ARG A 34 12.99 -2.92 -8.22
N SER A 35 13.55 -2.58 -7.05
CA SER A 35 15.00 -2.59 -6.85
C SER A 35 15.59 -3.99 -7.06
N GLY A 36 16.83 -4.08 -7.55
CA GLY A 36 17.56 -5.35 -7.61
C GLY A 36 18.11 -5.82 -6.26
N LYS A 37 17.97 -5.03 -5.19
CA LYS A 37 18.53 -5.31 -3.86
C LYS A 37 17.44 -5.75 -2.89
N LEU A 38 17.62 -6.93 -2.30
CA LEU A 38 16.68 -7.50 -1.33
C LEU A 38 16.41 -6.56 -0.14
N GLY A 39 17.42 -5.85 0.37
CA GLY A 39 17.25 -4.91 1.47
C GLY A 39 16.27 -3.77 1.16
N GLU A 40 16.40 -3.15 -0.02
CA GLU A 40 15.51 -2.07 -0.47
C GLU A 40 14.08 -2.58 -0.73
N GLN A 41 13.95 -3.80 -1.27
CA GLN A 41 12.64 -4.45 -1.44
C GLN A 41 11.96 -4.71 -0.09
N CYS A 42 12.67 -5.27 0.88
CA CYS A 42 12.15 -5.51 2.22
C CYS A 42 11.73 -4.22 2.93
N GLU A 43 12.56 -3.17 2.81
CA GLU A 43 12.25 -1.84 3.37
C GLU A 43 10.99 -1.24 2.73
N ALA A 44 10.81 -1.41 1.43
CA ALA A 44 9.58 -0.98 0.76
C ALA A 44 8.35 -1.74 1.29
N VAL A 45 8.43 -3.07 1.44
CA VAL A 45 7.27 -3.87 1.91
C VAL A 45 6.83 -3.48 3.33
N VAL A 46 7.75 -3.30 4.29
CA VAL A 46 7.37 -2.89 5.66
C VAL A 46 6.72 -1.50 5.75
N ARG A 47 6.84 -0.66 4.72
CA ARG A 47 6.27 0.70 4.71
C ARG A 47 4.81 0.75 4.24
N PHE A 48 4.30 -0.29 3.58
CA PHE A 48 2.90 -0.34 3.14
C PHE A 48 1.87 -0.22 4.27
N PRO A 49 2.02 -0.87 5.44
CA PRO A 49 1.12 -0.64 6.57
C PRO A 49 1.01 0.83 6.97
N ARG A 50 2.14 1.56 6.98
CA ARG A 50 2.14 3.00 7.28
C ARG A 50 1.46 3.82 6.19
N LEU A 51 1.61 3.43 4.92
CA LEU A 51 0.91 4.06 3.79
C LEU A 51 -0.61 3.94 3.98
N PHE A 52 -1.12 2.76 4.35
CA PHE A 52 -2.56 2.52 4.53
C PHE A 52 -3.13 3.25 5.75
N GLN A 53 -2.35 3.39 6.82
CA GLN A 53 -2.74 4.21 7.98
C GLN A 53 -2.85 5.70 7.62
N LYS A 54 -1.94 6.19 6.76
CA LYS A 54 -1.92 7.61 6.36
C LYS A 54 -2.99 7.93 5.30
N TYR A 55 -3.25 7.00 4.39
CA TYR A 55 -4.17 7.16 3.27
C TYR A 55 -5.10 5.94 3.17
N PRO A 56 -6.21 5.90 3.92
CA PRO A 56 -7.15 4.77 3.96
C PRO A 56 -8.08 4.76 2.74
N PHE A 57 -7.55 5.06 1.54
CA PHE A 57 -8.33 5.13 0.31
C PHE A 57 -8.38 3.75 -0.36
N PRO A 58 -9.58 3.18 -0.64
CA PRO A 58 -9.75 1.89 -1.28
C PRO A 58 -9.02 1.76 -2.61
N ILE A 59 -9.00 2.84 -3.40
CA ILE A 59 -8.29 2.86 -4.69
C ILE A 59 -6.78 2.69 -4.48
N LEU A 60 -6.20 3.40 -3.50
CA LEU A 60 -4.78 3.29 -3.18
C LEU A 60 -4.43 1.91 -2.62
N ILE A 61 -5.25 1.41 -1.69
CA ILE A 61 -5.07 0.10 -1.06
C ILE A 61 -5.11 -1.01 -2.11
N ASN A 62 -6.11 -0.99 -3.00
CA ASN A 62 -6.21 -1.96 -4.09
C ASN A 62 -4.99 -1.89 -5.03
N SER A 63 -4.59 -0.67 -5.40
CA SER A 63 -3.42 -0.45 -6.28
C SER A 63 -2.12 -0.95 -5.65
N ALA A 64 -1.95 -0.73 -4.34
CA ALA A 64 -0.83 -1.23 -3.57
C ALA A 64 -0.77 -2.76 -3.51
N PHE A 65 -1.91 -3.42 -3.26
CA PHE A 65 -1.97 -4.88 -3.27
C PHE A 65 -1.66 -5.49 -4.64
N LEU A 66 -2.10 -4.86 -5.73
CA LEU A 66 -1.74 -5.31 -7.09
C LEU A 66 -0.23 -5.25 -7.33
N LYS A 67 0.44 -4.17 -6.88
CA LYS A 67 1.90 -4.05 -6.99
C LYS A 67 2.63 -5.08 -6.13
N LEU A 68 2.20 -5.28 -4.88
CA LEU A 68 2.75 -6.32 -4.00
C LEU A 68 2.57 -7.72 -4.60
N ALA A 69 1.39 -8.01 -5.15
CA ALA A 69 1.10 -9.29 -5.78
C ALA A 69 2.04 -9.58 -6.97
N ASP A 70 2.35 -8.56 -7.79
CA ASP A 70 3.28 -8.73 -8.91
C ASP A 70 4.70 -9.10 -8.43
N VAL A 71 5.17 -8.48 -7.34
CA VAL A 71 6.47 -8.79 -6.73
C VAL A 71 6.51 -10.20 -6.15
N PHE A 72 5.43 -10.64 -5.48
CA PHE A 72 5.34 -12.00 -4.96
C PHE A 72 5.24 -13.04 -6.09
N ARG A 73 4.55 -12.72 -7.18
CA ARG A 73 4.40 -13.60 -8.35
C ARG A 73 5.74 -13.83 -9.07
N VAL A 74 6.56 -12.80 -9.24
CA VAL A 74 7.86 -12.89 -9.93
C VAL A 74 8.95 -13.54 -9.07
N GLY A 75 8.68 -13.76 -7.77
CA GLY A 75 9.51 -14.59 -6.89
C GLY A 75 10.67 -13.87 -6.20
N CYS A 76 10.78 -12.55 -6.33
CA CYS A 76 11.86 -11.76 -5.71
C CYS A 76 11.74 -11.70 -4.18
N ILE A 77 10.53 -11.76 -3.63
CA ILE A 77 10.27 -11.77 -2.17
C ILE A 77 9.73 -13.15 -1.79
N SER A 78 10.63 -14.10 -1.59
CA SER A 78 10.28 -15.42 -1.06
C SER A 78 9.59 -15.28 0.32
N VAL A 79 8.35 -15.76 0.41
CA VAL A 79 7.54 -16.33 1.54
C VAL A 79 7.85 -16.00 3.03
N LYS A 80 9.07 -15.65 3.44
CA LYS A 80 9.42 -15.26 4.81
C LYS A 80 8.72 -13.97 5.26
N PHE A 81 8.47 -13.02 4.35
CA PHE A 81 7.83 -11.74 4.69
C PHE A 81 6.33 -11.86 4.94
N LEU A 82 5.63 -12.71 4.19
CA LEU A 82 4.18 -12.93 4.34
C LEU A 82 3.84 -13.62 5.67
N LYS A 83 4.71 -14.50 6.17
CA LYS A 83 4.53 -15.13 7.48
C LYS A 83 4.64 -14.13 8.64
N HIS A 84 5.41 -13.05 8.48
CA HIS A 84 5.56 -12.04 9.53
C HIS A 84 4.39 -11.05 9.55
N LEU A 85 3.83 -10.69 8.39
CA LEU A 85 2.66 -9.80 8.29
C LEU A 85 1.32 -10.45 8.64
N SER A 86 1.23 -11.78 8.68
CA SER A 86 -0.02 -12.50 8.98
C SER A 86 -0.13 -12.98 10.44
N THR A 87 0.88 -12.73 11.28
CA THR A 87 0.94 -13.22 12.68
C THR A 87 0.88 -12.09 13.73
N GLU A 88 0.68 -10.85 13.30
CA GLU A 88 0.41 -9.68 14.16
C GLU A 88 -0.91 -9.04 13.71
#